data_AF-A0A5N5T1S7-F1
#
_entry.id   AF-A0A5N5T1S7-F1
#
_cell.length_a   1.000
_cell.length_b   1.000
_cell.length_c   1.000
_cell.angle_alpha   90.00
_cell.angle_beta   90.00
_cell.angle_gamma   90.00
#
_symmetry.space_group_name_H-M   'P 1'
#
loop_
_entity.id
_entity.type
_entity.pdbx_description
1 polymer ?
#
loop_
_entity_poly.entity_id
_entity_poly.type
_entity_poly.pdbx_seq_one_letter_code
_entity_poly.pdbx_strand_id
1 'polypeptide(L)'
;MFHQLGTKLSCGSISLTFGTDSDADEEALFCDGMNHIYKATNAFVKFVKRTNETNFLVIKRDNFCGAFVGVEKGFNILQMNSKCMNNATILHELYHVLGFEHEHSRSHRDEYVTILYENICPGYIIYYLSY
;
A
#
# COMPACT_ATOMS: atom_id res chain seq x y z
N MET A 1 -8.51 -14.66 10.07
CA MET A 1 -7.06 -14.92 9.92
C MET A 1 -6.69 -14.52 8.51
N PHE A 2 -6.44 -13.23 8.26
CA PHE A 2 -5.78 -12.80 7.02
C PHE A 2 -4.29 -12.91 7.30
N HIS A 3 -3.69 -14.04 6.95
CA HIS A 3 -2.25 -14.04 6.72
C HIS A 3 -2.03 -13.18 5.48
N GLN A 4 -1.50 -11.97 5.62
CA GLN A 4 -1.03 -11.18 4.50
C GLN A 4 0.20 -11.89 3.93
N LEU A 5 -0.07 -12.80 2.99
CA LEU A 5 0.92 -13.66 2.32
C LEU A 5 1.58 -12.93 1.13
N GLY A 6 1.67 -11.60 1.20
CA GLY A 6 2.42 -10.82 0.23
C GLY A 6 3.91 -11.02 0.44
N THR A 7 4.63 -11.35 -0.62
CA THR A 7 6.09 -11.39 -0.56
C THR A 7 6.58 -9.94 -0.48
N LYS A 8 7.42 -9.63 0.52
CA LYS A 8 8.11 -8.34 0.56
C LYS A 8 8.95 -8.20 -0.70
N LEU A 9 8.78 -7.10 -1.42
CA LEU A 9 9.53 -6.87 -2.65
C LEU A 9 11.00 -6.62 -2.29
N SER A 10 11.88 -7.50 -2.75
CA SER A 10 13.32 -7.27 -2.77
C SER A 10 13.72 -7.03 -4.22
N CYS A 11 14.15 -5.80 -4.51
CA CYS A 11 14.63 -5.27 -5.80
C CYS A 11 13.72 -5.44 -7.04
N GLY A 12 13.48 -4.36 -7.79
CA GLY A 12 12.92 -4.45 -9.13
C GLY A 12 11.80 -3.47 -9.47
N SER A 13 11.19 -3.73 -10.63
CA SER A 13 10.06 -2.97 -11.15
C SER A 13 8.75 -3.62 -10.75
N ILE A 14 7.80 -2.80 -10.29
CA ILE A 14 6.41 -3.18 -10.02
C ILE A 14 5.59 -2.77 -11.23
N SER A 15 5.09 -3.74 -11.98
CA SER A 15 4.18 -3.47 -13.09
C SER A 15 2.80 -3.07 -12.56
N LEU A 16 2.15 -2.08 -13.19
CA LEU A 16 0.83 -1.62 -12.78
C LEU A 16 -0.11 -1.29 -13.94
N THR A 17 -1.39 -1.29 -13.64
CA THR A 17 -2.44 -0.71 -14.46
C THR A 17 -3.33 0.18 -13.60
N PHE A 18 -3.80 1.29 -14.19
CA PHE A 18 -4.94 2.02 -13.64
C PHE A 18 -6.25 1.40 -14.10
N GLY A 19 -7.28 1.50 -13.26
CA GLY A 19 -8.65 1.13 -13.58
C GLY A 19 -9.19 2.01 -14.71
N THR A 20 -10.18 1.53 -15.45
CA THR A 20 -10.75 2.28 -16.59
C THR A 20 -11.47 3.55 -16.17
N ASP A 21 -11.73 3.68 -14.88
CA ASP A 21 -12.39 4.79 -14.23
C ASP A 21 -11.40 5.79 -13.61
N SER A 22 -10.07 5.66 -13.78
CA SER A 22 -9.12 6.70 -13.36
C SER A 22 -9.21 7.95 -14.26
N ASP A 23 -8.85 9.11 -13.72
CA ASP A 23 -8.62 10.31 -14.51
C ASP A 23 -7.15 10.78 -14.44
N ALA A 24 -6.78 11.67 -15.37
CA ALA A 24 -5.39 12.09 -15.54
C ALA A 24 -4.80 12.83 -14.32
N ASP A 25 -5.64 13.55 -13.56
CA ASP A 25 -5.19 14.28 -12.39
C ASP A 25 -4.89 13.31 -11.23
N GLU A 26 -5.71 12.28 -11.06
CA GLU A 26 -5.45 11.20 -10.11
C GLU A 26 -4.20 10.40 -10.47
N GLU A 27 -4.04 10.03 -11.75
CA GLU A 27 -2.85 9.33 -12.23
C GLU A 27 -1.57 10.15 -11.98
N ALA A 28 -1.63 11.48 -12.11
CA ALA A 28 -0.51 12.37 -11.83
C ALA A 28 -0.11 12.33 -10.34
N LEU A 29 -1.06 12.32 -9.40
CA LEU A 29 -0.76 12.21 -7.97
C LEU A 29 -0.08 10.87 -7.64
N PHE A 30 -0.53 9.79 -8.27
CA PHE A 30 0.14 8.49 -8.18
C PHE A 30 1.56 8.54 -8.74
N CYS A 31 1.76 9.18 -9.90
CA CYS A 31 3.09 9.34 -10.49
C CYS A 31 4.03 10.14 -9.58
N ASP A 32 3.54 11.16 -8.88
CA ASP A 32 4.32 11.92 -7.89
C ASP A 32 4.76 11.03 -6.73
N GLY A 33 3.85 10.23 -6.16
CA GLY A 33 4.16 9.26 -5.11
C GLY A 33 5.18 8.19 -5.55
N MET A 34 5.00 7.64 -6.75
CA MET A 34 5.93 6.67 -7.33
C MET A 34 7.32 7.28 -7.57
N ASN A 35 7.38 8.52 -8.06
CA ASN A 35 8.63 9.25 -8.28
C ASN A 35 9.34 9.60 -6.97
N HIS A 36 8.58 9.87 -5.90
CA HIS A 36 9.13 10.05 -4.56
C HIS A 36 9.87 8.77 -4.12
N ILE A 37 9.22 7.61 -4.20
CA ILE A 37 9.84 6.31 -3.87
C ILE A 37 11.05 6.03 -4.76
N TYR A 38 10.92 6.28 -6.07
CA TYR A 38 12.02 6.12 -7.03
C TYR A 38 13.26 6.92 -6.60
N LYS A 39 13.11 8.20 -6.24
CA LYS A 39 14.21 9.04 -5.79
C LYS A 39 14.75 8.62 -4.43
N ALA A 40 13.87 8.35 -3.47
CA ALA A 40 14.23 7.95 -2.11
C ALA A 40 15.03 6.64 -2.08
N THR A 41 14.76 5.75 -3.03
CA THR A 41 15.46 4.47 -3.19
C THR A 41 16.64 4.54 -4.16
N ASN A 42 17.05 5.73 -4.62
CA ASN A 42 18.09 5.92 -5.63
C ASN A 42 17.87 5.07 -6.89
N ALA A 43 16.67 5.17 -7.46
CA ALA A 43 16.20 4.46 -8.64
C ALA A 43 16.08 2.92 -8.49
N PHE A 44 16.13 2.40 -7.26
CA PHE A 44 16.11 0.96 -7.02
C PHE A 44 14.71 0.35 -7.12
N VAL A 45 13.68 1.08 -6.69
CA VAL A 45 12.28 0.70 -6.85
C VAL A 45 11.67 1.52 -7.97
N LYS A 46 11.04 0.84 -8.94
CA LYS A 46 10.39 1.49 -10.08
C LYS A 46 8.98 0.98 -10.22
N PHE A 47 8.05 1.87 -10.52
CA PHE A 47 6.71 1.49 -10.95
C PHE A 47 6.63 1.69 -12.46
N VAL A 48 6.16 0.67 -13.17
CA VAL A 48 6.15 0.66 -14.64
C VAL A 48 4.79 0.25 -15.17
N LYS A 49 4.38 0.79 -16.31
CA LYS A 49 3.15 0.36 -16.97
C LYS A 49 3.24 -1.13 -17.30
N ARG A 50 2.23 -1.89 -16.91
CA ARG A 50 2.11 -3.31 -17.19
C ARG A 50 1.97 -3.55 -18.70
N THR A 51 2.59 -4.63 -19.15
CA THR A 51 2.38 -5.25 -20.45
C THR A 51 1.71 -6.61 -20.24
N ASN A 52 2.50 -7.66 -20.02
CA ASN A 52 2.06 -9.05 -19.90
C ASN A 52 2.48 -9.69 -18.57
N GLU A 53 3.00 -8.91 -17.62
CA GLU A 53 3.44 -9.42 -16.33
C GLU A 53 2.29 -10.11 -15.59
N THR A 54 2.58 -11.28 -15.04
CA THR A 54 1.61 -12.11 -14.31
C THR A 54 1.37 -11.62 -12.89
N ASN A 55 2.37 -10.97 -12.30
CA ASN A 55 2.32 -10.30 -11.01
C ASN A 55 2.27 -8.78 -11.24
N PHE A 56 1.20 -8.11 -10.84
CA PHE A 56 1.04 -6.67 -11.08
C PHE A 56 0.10 -5.98 -10.08
N LEU A 57 0.18 -4.66 -10.03
CA LEU A 57 -0.70 -3.80 -9.23
C LEU A 57 -1.86 -3.27 -10.07
N VAL A 58 -3.06 -3.32 -9.54
CA VAL A 58 -4.24 -2.62 -10.06
C VAL A 58 -4.56 -1.45 -9.13
N ILE A 59 -4.50 -0.23 -9.66
CA ILE A 59 -4.92 0.98 -8.94
C ILE A 59 -6.33 1.32 -9.42
N LYS A 60 -7.32 1.40 -8.53
CA LYS A 60 -8.71 1.70 -8.91
C LYS A 60 -9.42 2.58 -7.89
N ARG A 61 -10.46 3.31 -8.32
CA ARG A 61 -11.36 3.98 -7.39
C ARG A 61 -12.24 2.95 -6.68
N ASP A 62 -12.48 3.17 -5.39
CA ASP A 62 -13.38 2.33 -4.59
C ASP A 62 -13.91 3.09 -3.36
N ASN A 63 -14.71 2.43 -2.53
CA ASN A 63 -15.24 2.98 -1.28
C ASN A 63 -14.27 2.85 -0.09
N PHE A 64 -13.07 2.30 -0.32
CA PHE A 64 -12.04 2.08 0.69
C PHE A 64 -10.71 2.72 0.27
N CYS A 65 -9.83 2.93 1.26
CA CYS A 65 -8.47 3.42 1.06
C CYS A 65 -7.55 2.37 1.65
N GLY A 66 -6.81 1.68 0.79
CA GLY A 66 -6.06 0.53 1.23
C GLY A 66 -5.39 -0.24 0.10
N ALA A 67 -4.28 -0.88 0.44
CA ALA A 67 -3.67 -1.94 -0.34
C ALA A 67 -3.37 -3.17 0.53
N PHE A 68 -3.27 -4.33 -0.10
CA PHE A 68 -2.67 -5.49 0.55
C PHE A 68 -1.17 -5.25 0.76
N VAL A 69 -0.64 -5.79 1.86
CA VAL A 69 0.78 -5.63 2.20
C VAL A 69 1.63 -6.63 1.42
N GLY A 70 2.61 -6.10 0.66
CA GLY A 70 3.50 -6.88 -0.20
C GLY A 70 2.81 -7.39 -1.45
N VAL A 71 3.54 -8.12 -2.31
CA VAL A 71 3.00 -8.64 -3.58
C VAL A 71 2.52 -10.08 -3.45
N GLU A 72 1.22 -10.30 -3.65
CA GLU A 72 0.65 -11.65 -3.78
C GLU A 72 0.88 -12.21 -5.20
N LYS A 73 0.81 -13.54 -5.36
CA LYS A 73 0.85 -14.16 -6.69
C LYS A 73 -0.39 -13.74 -7.49
N GLY A 74 -0.20 -13.20 -8.69
CA GLY A 74 -1.29 -12.73 -9.55
C GLY A 74 -1.43 -11.21 -9.55
N PHE A 75 -2.40 -10.65 -8.85
CA PHE A 75 -2.51 -9.19 -8.79
C PHE A 75 -2.86 -8.69 -7.41
N ASN A 76 -2.30 -7.53 -7.09
CA ASN A 76 -2.69 -6.76 -5.93
C ASN A 76 -3.64 -5.64 -6.34
N ILE A 77 -4.46 -5.21 -5.40
CA ILE A 77 -5.33 -4.07 -5.59
C ILE A 77 -4.91 -2.98 -4.60
N LEU A 78 -4.72 -1.76 -5.11
CA LEU A 78 -4.69 -0.53 -4.33
C LEU A 78 -5.98 0.23 -4.66
N GLN A 79 -6.80 0.41 -3.63
CA GLN A 79 -8.10 1.07 -3.71
C GLN A 79 -8.00 2.47 -3.13
N MET A 80 -8.57 3.45 -3.83
CA MET A 80 -8.66 4.81 -3.33
C MET A 80 -10.08 5.34 -3.40
N ASN A 81 -10.59 5.79 -2.27
CA ASN A 81 -11.73 6.68 -2.23
C ASN A 81 -11.33 8.10 -2.65
N SER A 82 -12.26 8.86 -3.20
CA SER A 82 -12.04 10.26 -3.58
C SER A 82 -11.57 11.12 -2.40
N LYS A 83 -12.00 10.82 -1.16
CA LYS A 83 -11.54 11.52 0.05
C LYS A 83 -10.10 11.22 0.44
N CYS A 84 -9.53 10.14 -0.09
CA CYS A 84 -8.15 9.73 0.18
C CYS A 84 -7.18 10.22 -0.90
N MET A 85 -7.67 10.86 -1.96
CA MET A 85 -6.87 11.24 -3.12
C MET A 85 -5.96 12.45 -2.82
N ASN A 86 -4.92 12.20 -2.03
CA ASN A 86 -3.88 13.16 -1.66
C ASN A 86 -2.53 12.43 -1.59
N ASN A 87 -1.44 13.19 -1.74
CA ASN A 87 -0.09 12.64 -1.84
C ASN A 87 0.33 11.79 -0.63
N ALA A 88 -0.07 12.17 0.59
CA ALA A 88 0.34 11.46 1.79
C ALA A 88 -0.31 10.08 1.87
N THR A 89 -1.62 9.99 1.62
CA THR A 89 -2.34 8.71 1.62
C THR A 89 -1.89 7.82 0.46
N ILE A 90 -1.72 8.38 -0.74
CA ILE A 90 -1.21 7.63 -1.90
C ILE A 90 0.16 7.01 -1.57
N LEU A 91 1.07 7.79 -1.00
CA LEU A 91 2.40 7.31 -0.63
C LEU A 91 2.32 6.20 0.44
N HIS A 92 1.43 6.36 1.43
CA HIS A 92 1.16 5.34 2.45
C HIS A 92 0.69 4.01 1.83
N GLU A 93 -0.27 4.05 0.91
CA GLU A 93 -0.76 2.83 0.25
C GLU A 93 0.29 2.20 -0.69
N LEU A 94 1.12 3.01 -1.34
CA LEU A 94 2.26 2.51 -2.10
C LEU A 94 3.28 1.81 -1.19
N TYR A 95 3.49 2.28 0.04
CA TYR A 95 4.34 1.58 1.02
C TYR A 95 3.74 0.23 1.44
N HIS A 96 2.42 0.12 1.58
CA HIS A 96 1.77 -1.17 1.78
C HIS A 96 2.08 -2.13 0.62
N VAL A 97 1.97 -1.69 -0.63
CA VAL A 97 2.36 -2.51 -1.80
C VAL A 97 3.83 -2.98 -1.72
N LEU A 98 4.73 -2.17 -1.17
CA LEU A 98 6.13 -2.53 -0.97
C LEU A 98 6.37 -3.54 0.17
N GLY A 99 5.36 -3.79 1.02
CA GLY A 99 5.45 -4.73 2.13
C GLY A 99 5.70 -4.08 3.49
N PHE A 100 5.44 -2.77 3.60
CA PHE A 100 5.47 -2.08 4.89
C PHE A 100 4.13 -2.25 5.59
N GLU A 101 4.20 -2.62 6.87
CA GLU A 101 3.05 -2.66 7.78
C GLU A 101 2.90 -1.30 8.47
N HIS A 102 1.80 -1.14 9.21
CA HIS A 102 1.68 -0.01 10.13
C HIS A 102 2.77 -0.08 11.20
N GLU A 103 3.41 1.06 11.49
CA GLU A 103 4.54 1.11 12.43
C GLU A 103 4.16 0.68 13.85
N HIS A 104 2.91 0.95 14.26
CA HIS A 104 2.39 0.49 15.56
C HIS A 104 2.14 -1.02 15.61
N SER A 105 2.31 -1.77 14.52
CA SER A 105 2.18 -3.23 14.52
C SER A 105 3.52 -3.95 14.72
N ARG A 106 4.63 -3.21 14.93
CA ARG A 106 5.94 -3.83 15.19
C ARG A 106 5.95 -4.66 16.47
N SER A 107 6.69 -5.76 16.44
CA SER A 107 6.90 -6.68 17.57
C SER A 107 7.37 -6.02 18.88
N HIS A 108 8.11 -4.91 18.80
CA HIS A 108 8.66 -4.17 19.95
C HIS A 108 7.98 -2.81 20.17
N ARG A 109 6.79 -2.58 19.60
CA ARG A 109 6.10 -1.28 19.74
C ARG A 109 5.87 -0.89 21.21
N ASP A 110 5.69 -1.88 22.09
CA ASP A 110 5.23 -1.65 23.47
C ASP A 110 6.32 -0.99 24.32
N GLU A 111 7.55 -0.86 23.79
CA GLU A 111 8.63 -0.03 24.34
C GLU A 111 8.44 1.48 24.06
N TYR A 112 7.60 1.84 23.08
CA TYR A 112 7.45 3.21 22.57
C TYR A 112 6.03 3.77 22.70
N VAL A 113 5.01 2.90 22.54
CA VAL A 113 3.60 3.30 22.56
C VAL A 113 2.78 2.32 23.39
N THR A 114 1.72 2.83 24.04
CA THR A 114 0.75 2.00 24.76
C THR A 114 -0.58 2.01 24.01
N ILE A 115 -1.10 0.82 23.69
CA ILE A 115 -2.43 0.67 23.08
C ILE A 115 -3.47 0.57 24.21
N LEU A 116 -4.33 1.58 24.31
CA LEU A 116 -5.46 1.60 25.24
C LEU A 116 -6.64 0.84 24.61
N TYR A 117 -6.61 -0.49 24.70
CA TYR A 117 -7.58 -1.38 24.05
C TYR A 117 -9.05 -1.12 24.47
N GLU A 118 -9.26 -0.61 25.67
CA GLU A 118 -10.57 -0.18 26.18
C GLU A 118 -11.21 0.96 25.36
N ASN A 119 -10.39 1.74 24.64
CA ASN A 119 -10.84 2.82 23.78
C ASN A 119 -11.06 2.37 22.32
N ILE A 120 -10.83 1.09 22.02
CA ILE A 120 -10.96 0.55 20.67
C ILE A 120 -12.32 -0.13 20.53
N CYS A 121 -13.04 0.18 19.45
CA CYS A 121 -14.29 -0.51 19.13
C CYS A 121 -14.04 -2.03 19.02
N PRO A 122 -14.85 -2.90 19.68
CA PRO A 122 -14.54 -4.33 19.79
C PRO A 122 -14.24 -5.07 18.48
N GLY A 123 -14.86 -4.66 17.37
CA GLY A 123 -14.62 -5.24 16.03
C GLY A 123 -13.30 -4.84 15.35
N TYR A 124 -12.55 -3.90 15.94
CA TYR A 124 -11.34 -3.32 15.34
C TYR A 124 -10.06 -3.66 16.09
N ILE A 125 -10.14 -4.37 17.22
CA ILE A 125 -8.98 -4.75 18.04
C ILE A 125 -7.92 -5.49 17.20
N ILE A 126 -8.35 -6.30 16.23
CA ILE A 126 -7.45 -7.07 15.36
C ILE A 126 -6.46 -6.18 14.57
N TYR A 127 -6.78 -4.92 14.30
CA TYR A 127 -5.91 -3.99 13.54
C TYR A 127 -4.81 -3.34 14.40
N TYR A 128 -4.83 -3.59 15.71
CA TYR A 128 -3.85 -3.06 16.66
C TYR A 128 -2.94 -4.14 17.22
N LEU A 129 -3.03 -5.37 16.72
CA LEU A 129 -2.13 -6.45 17.11
C LEU A 129 -0.71 -6.19 16.58
N SER A 130 0.27 -6.71 17.32
CA SER A 130 1.69 -6.69 16.95
C SER A 130 2.05 -8.01 16.29
N TYR A 131 3.00 -7.97 15.36
CA TYR A 131 3.52 -9.13 14.64
C TYR A 131 5.06 -9.15 14.64
#